data_AF-A0A3D4TIS5-F1
#
_entry.id   AF-A0A3D4TIS5-F1
#
_cell.length_a   1.000
_cell.length_b   1.000
_cell.length_c   1.000
_cell.angle_alpha   90.00
_cell.angle_beta   90.00
_cell.angle_gamma   90.00
#
_symmetry.space_group_name_H-M   'P 1'
#
loop_
_entity.id
_entity.type
_entity.pdbx_description
1 polymer ?
#
loop_
_entity_poly.entity_id
_entity_poly.type
_entity_poly.pdbx_seq_one_letter_code
_entity_poly.pdbx_strand_id
1 'polypeptide(L)'
;MADIYPVDPQFAAKARIDKTSYQQQYQASVTDPDGFWGKAAERLEWMRKPTKIKNVSYDLSDFHIKWFEDGELNASVNCLDRQLETRGDKTALLFEPDGPDAPAQHVTYRELYERTCRLGNALRNLGVKKGDRVTIYLPMIVDAAVAMLACARIGAIHSVVFGGFAPNSIADRVSDCQSKLIITADEGLRGGRRIPLKANVDAALKLPGTNTVETVLVVRHTGGAVDMQAPRDRWFHDVVDSQPATCEPERMNAEDPLFILYTSGSTGKPKGVLHTTGGYLLYAAYTHEAVFDLREDDIYWCTADVGWVTGHSYIVYGPLANGATSLMFEGVPNYPDTSRFWNVIDKHKVTIFYTAPTAIRALMREGEEPVKKTSRASLRLLGSVGEPINPEAWRWYYEVVGDSRCPIVDTWWQTETGGILISPLAGAMDLKPGSATLPFFGVQPALVNADGEIKDGPTEGNLIIRDSWPGQMRTVYGDHQRFIDTYFRTYPGSYFTGDGCRRDE
;
A
#
# COMPACT_ATOMS: atom_id res chain seq x y z
N MET A 1 16.90 31.74 -3.01
CA MET A 1 17.67 30.53 -2.64
C MET A 1 16.67 29.54 -2.10
N ALA A 2 16.69 28.29 -2.56
CA ALA A 2 15.84 27.27 -1.97
C ALA A 2 16.30 27.01 -0.53
N ASP A 3 15.35 26.90 0.41
CA ASP A 3 15.64 26.48 1.78
C ASP A 3 16.04 24.99 1.73
N ILE A 4 17.32 24.70 1.92
CA ILE A 4 17.84 23.32 2.02
C ILE A 4 17.97 22.97 3.49
N TYR A 5 17.39 21.82 3.86
CA TYR A 5 17.46 21.24 5.20
C TYR A 5 18.49 20.12 5.15
N PRO A 6 19.70 20.33 5.68
CA PRO A 6 20.75 19.33 5.60
C PRO A 6 20.36 18.07 6.38
N VAL A 7 20.93 16.93 5.97
CA VAL A 7 20.81 15.69 6.75
C VAL A 7 21.22 15.94 8.19
N ASP A 8 20.34 15.60 9.14
CA ASP A 8 20.66 15.66 10.57
C ASP A 8 21.76 14.63 10.89
N PRO A 9 22.94 15.05 11.39
CA PRO A 9 24.02 14.13 11.75
C PRO A 9 23.60 13.09 12.79
N GLN A 10 22.69 13.42 13.71
CA GLN A 10 22.22 12.46 14.72
C GLN A 10 21.33 11.39 14.12
N PHE A 11 20.51 11.75 13.13
CA PHE A 11 19.70 10.80 12.38
C PHE A 11 20.59 9.91 11.50
N ALA A 12 21.51 10.51 10.73
CA ALA A 12 22.41 9.80 9.83
C ALA A 12 23.29 8.78 10.55
N ALA A 13 23.77 9.09 11.75
CA ALA A 13 24.60 8.17 12.55
C ALA A 13 23.90 6.85 12.91
N LYS A 14 22.57 6.79 12.82
CA LYS A 14 21.75 5.60 13.10
C LYS A 14 21.00 5.10 11.87
N ALA A 15 21.15 5.77 10.72
CA ALA A 15 20.39 5.46 9.52
C ALA A 15 20.90 4.18 8.85
N ARG A 16 20.01 3.40 8.25
CA ARG A 16 20.36 2.20 7.49
C ARG A 16 21.13 2.51 6.22
N ILE A 17 20.91 3.68 5.64
CA ILE A 17 21.49 4.11 4.36
C ILE A 17 21.98 5.54 4.52
N ASP A 18 23.30 5.72 4.45
CA ASP A 18 23.94 7.02 4.36
C ASP A 18 24.15 7.45 2.90
N LYS A 19 24.69 8.65 2.70
CA LYS A 19 24.92 9.24 1.38
C LYS A 19 25.80 8.36 0.48
N THR A 20 26.89 7.84 1.02
CA THR A 20 27.84 7.01 0.27
C THR A 20 27.21 5.67 -0.10
N SER A 21 26.51 5.04 0.84
CA SER A 21 25.80 3.78 0.63
C SER A 21 24.68 3.92 -0.39
N TYR A 22 23.93 5.04 -0.36
CA TYR A 22 22.92 5.34 -1.38
C TYR A 22 23.55 5.42 -2.77
N GLN A 23 24.62 6.19 -2.94
CA GLN A 23 25.28 6.36 -4.24
C GLN A 23 25.78 5.02 -4.80
N GLN A 24 26.41 4.20 -3.96
CA GLN A 24 26.90 2.88 -4.35
C GLN A 24 25.76 1.92 -4.72
N GLN A 25 24.71 1.87 -3.90
CA GLN A 25 23.56 0.99 -4.14
C GLN A 25 22.73 1.41 -5.35
N TYR A 26 22.52 2.72 -5.54
CA TYR A 26 21.86 3.25 -6.72
C TYR A 26 22.64 2.93 -7.99
N GLN A 27 23.95 3.18 -8.00
CA GLN A 27 24.81 2.82 -9.13
C GLN A 27 24.71 1.32 -9.44
N ALA A 28 24.87 0.46 -8.42
CA ALA A 28 24.77 -0.99 -8.58
C ALA A 28 23.41 -1.43 -9.13
N SER A 29 22.32 -0.84 -8.64
CA SER A 29 20.96 -1.15 -9.08
C SER A 29 20.68 -0.80 -10.55
N VAL A 30 21.48 0.10 -11.13
CA VAL A 30 21.38 0.52 -12.53
C VAL A 30 22.35 -0.26 -13.43
N THR A 31 23.59 -0.48 -12.98
CA THR A 31 24.62 -1.15 -13.80
C THR A 31 24.59 -2.67 -13.76
N ASP A 32 24.12 -3.25 -12.65
CA ASP A 32 23.96 -4.69 -12.45
C ASP A 32 22.60 -4.98 -11.78
N PRO A 33 21.49 -4.78 -12.52
CA PRO A 33 20.15 -4.95 -11.95
C PRO A 33 19.90 -6.40 -11.50
N ASP A 34 20.39 -7.40 -12.22
CA ASP A 34 20.23 -8.81 -11.83
C ASP A 34 20.97 -9.12 -10.51
N GLY A 35 22.22 -8.66 -10.35
CA GLY A 35 22.96 -8.84 -9.11
C GLY A 35 22.33 -8.08 -7.93
N PHE A 36 21.93 -6.82 -8.15
CA PHE A 36 21.32 -5.99 -7.11
C PHE A 36 19.96 -6.56 -6.65
N TRP A 37 19.05 -6.82 -7.60
CA TRP A 37 17.72 -7.31 -7.28
C TRP A 37 17.71 -8.79 -6.87
N GLY A 38 18.68 -9.59 -7.35
CA GLY A 38 18.90 -10.96 -6.87
C GLY A 38 19.25 -10.97 -5.38
N LYS A 39 20.14 -10.08 -4.95
CA LYS A 39 20.43 -9.89 -3.52
C LYS A 39 19.23 -9.34 -2.74
N ALA A 40 18.52 -8.36 -3.29
CA ALA A 40 17.32 -7.83 -2.64
C ALA A 40 16.23 -8.90 -2.45
N ALA A 41 16.10 -9.85 -3.39
CA ALA A 41 15.14 -10.94 -3.31
C ALA A 41 15.34 -11.85 -2.08
N GLU A 42 16.54 -11.91 -1.50
CA GLU A 42 16.82 -12.67 -0.27
C GLU A 42 16.08 -12.13 0.96
N ARG A 43 15.52 -10.91 0.87
CA ARG A 43 14.63 -10.33 1.89
C ARG A 43 13.30 -11.07 1.99
N LEU A 44 12.96 -11.91 1.02
CA LEU A 44 11.76 -12.74 1.00
C LEU A 44 12.12 -14.22 1.19
N GLU A 45 11.20 -14.96 1.81
CA GLU A 45 11.22 -16.41 1.83
C GLU A 45 10.60 -16.96 0.55
N TRP A 46 11.41 -17.75 -0.17
CA TRP A 46 11.04 -18.39 -1.42
C TRP A 46 10.92 -19.90 -1.21
N MET A 47 9.82 -20.47 -1.66
CA MET A 47 9.63 -21.93 -1.74
C MET A 47 10.47 -22.52 -2.88
N ARG A 48 10.66 -21.74 -3.96
CA ARG A 48 11.67 -21.95 -5.00
C ARG A 48 12.35 -20.62 -5.29
N LYS A 49 13.66 -20.53 -5.03
CA LYS A 49 14.42 -19.30 -5.31
C LYS A 49 14.46 -19.03 -6.82
N PRO A 50 14.30 -17.78 -7.26
CA PRO A 50 14.36 -17.42 -8.67
C PRO A 50 15.80 -17.50 -9.18
N THR A 51 15.96 -17.96 -10.42
CA THR A 51 17.24 -17.90 -11.16
C THR A 51 17.21 -16.84 -12.26
N LYS A 52 16.02 -16.40 -12.66
CA LYS A 52 15.82 -15.31 -13.64
C LYS A 52 15.29 -14.07 -12.93
N ILE A 53 16.17 -13.13 -12.62
CA ILE A 53 15.82 -11.95 -11.82
C ILE A 53 15.01 -10.96 -12.62
N LYS A 54 15.48 -10.57 -13.81
CA LYS A 54 14.80 -9.62 -14.69
C LYS A 54 14.63 -10.18 -16.10
N ASN A 55 13.42 -10.10 -16.64
CA ASN A 55 13.10 -10.42 -18.03
C ASN A 55 12.06 -9.41 -18.53
N VAL A 56 12.54 -8.33 -19.16
CA VAL A 56 11.73 -7.15 -19.47
C VAL A 56 12.07 -6.64 -20.88
N SER A 57 11.02 -6.33 -21.64
CA SER A 57 11.09 -5.59 -22.88
C SER A 57 9.93 -4.60 -22.97
N TYR A 58 10.28 -3.34 -23.23
CA TYR A 58 9.32 -2.28 -23.58
C TYR A 58 9.21 -2.05 -25.09
N ASP A 59 9.83 -2.91 -25.90
CA ASP A 59 9.57 -2.93 -27.34
C ASP A 59 8.11 -3.36 -27.55
N LEU A 60 7.32 -2.54 -28.23
CA LEU A 60 5.89 -2.80 -28.44
C LEU A 60 5.64 -4.10 -29.24
N SER A 61 6.62 -4.58 -29.99
CA SER A 61 6.53 -5.83 -30.76
C SER A 61 6.87 -7.09 -29.94
N ASP A 62 7.58 -6.94 -28.83
CA ASP A 62 7.96 -8.02 -27.90
C ASP A 62 7.71 -7.57 -26.45
N PHE A 63 6.56 -6.95 -26.19
CA PHE A 63 6.32 -6.31 -24.91
C PHE A 63 6.11 -7.34 -23.80
N HIS A 64 6.93 -7.28 -22.75
CA HIS A 64 6.74 -8.11 -21.55
C HIS A 64 7.45 -7.50 -20.33
N ILE A 65 6.85 -7.68 -19.15
CA ILE A 65 7.46 -7.30 -17.87
C ILE A 65 7.39 -8.50 -16.94
N LYS A 66 8.54 -9.07 -16.60
CA LYS A 66 8.62 -10.19 -15.65
C LYS A 66 9.83 -10.04 -14.74
N TRP A 67 9.61 -10.31 -13.47
CA TRP A 67 10.61 -10.28 -12.41
C TRP A 67 10.51 -11.56 -11.61
N PHE A 68 11.64 -12.24 -11.43
CA PHE A 68 11.70 -13.51 -10.69
C PHE A 68 10.80 -14.59 -11.30
N GLU A 69 10.68 -14.65 -12.64
CA GLU A 69 9.60 -15.37 -13.35
C GLU A 69 9.56 -16.89 -13.06
N ASP A 70 10.67 -17.45 -12.59
CA ASP A 70 10.79 -18.84 -12.20
C ASP A 70 10.75 -19.06 -10.68
N GLY A 71 10.64 -18.01 -9.87
CA GLY A 71 10.51 -18.07 -8.42
C GLY A 71 9.10 -18.47 -7.96
N GLU A 72 9.04 -19.15 -6.82
CA GLU A 72 7.78 -19.49 -6.15
C GLU A 72 7.81 -19.06 -4.69
N LEU A 73 6.72 -18.45 -4.23
CA LEU A 73 6.57 -17.92 -2.88
C LEU A 73 5.07 -17.87 -2.48
N ASN A 74 4.81 -17.37 -1.28
CA ASN A 74 3.46 -16.94 -0.87
C ASN A 74 3.56 -15.62 -0.09
N ALA A 75 2.72 -14.64 -0.43
CA ALA A 75 2.79 -13.33 0.22
C ALA A 75 2.37 -13.37 1.70
N SER A 76 1.39 -14.23 2.06
CA SER A 76 0.99 -14.37 3.46
C SER A 76 2.10 -14.99 4.33
N VAL A 77 2.85 -15.95 3.80
CA VAL A 77 4.00 -16.58 4.48
C VAL A 77 5.07 -15.55 4.82
N ASN A 78 5.36 -14.67 3.86
CA ASN A 78 6.33 -13.58 4.03
C ASN A 78 5.86 -12.50 5.01
N CYS A 79 4.55 -12.28 5.10
CA CYS A 79 3.96 -11.31 6.02
C CYS A 79 3.73 -11.88 7.43
N LEU A 80 3.54 -13.20 7.58
CA LEU A 80 3.06 -13.81 8.83
C LEU A 80 3.95 -14.98 9.28
N ASP A 81 3.92 -16.11 8.55
CA ASP A 81 4.51 -17.38 8.99
C ASP A 81 5.99 -17.23 9.38
N ARG A 82 6.80 -16.56 8.55
CA ARG A 82 8.23 -16.36 8.82
C ARG A 82 8.52 -15.48 10.03
N GLN A 83 7.54 -14.69 10.46
CA GLN A 83 7.65 -13.81 11.62
C GLN A 83 7.37 -14.58 12.93
N LEU A 84 6.69 -15.72 12.88
CA LEU A 84 6.16 -16.38 14.07
C LEU A 84 7.25 -16.85 15.05
N GLU A 85 8.40 -17.30 14.54
CA GLU A 85 9.49 -17.81 15.38
C GLU A 85 10.09 -16.71 16.28
N THR A 86 10.28 -15.50 15.74
CA THR A 86 11.00 -14.42 16.42
C THR A 86 10.11 -13.28 16.89
N ARG A 87 8.94 -13.11 16.27
CA ARG A 87 8.01 -11.98 16.47
C ARG A 87 6.58 -12.45 16.70
N GLY A 88 6.33 -13.73 16.97
CA GLY A 88 4.97 -14.28 17.12
C GLY A 88 4.10 -13.50 18.11
N ASP A 89 4.67 -13.07 19.23
CA ASP A 89 3.95 -12.34 20.29
C ASP A 89 4.10 -10.80 20.17
N LYS A 90 4.84 -10.31 19.16
CA LYS A 90 4.92 -8.89 18.82
C LYS A 90 3.60 -8.45 18.18
N THR A 91 3.12 -7.25 18.52
CA THR A 91 1.96 -6.63 17.84
C THR A 91 2.28 -6.42 16.36
N ALA A 92 1.53 -7.09 15.49
CA ALA A 92 1.58 -6.89 14.03
C ALA A 92 0.70 -5.71 13.63
N LEU A 93 -0.56 -5.72 14.08
CA LEU A 93 -1.53 -4.66 13.82
C LEU A 93 -1.96 -4.02 15.13
N LEU A 94 -1.77 -2.71 15.22
CA LEU A 94 -2.33 -1.88 16.27
C LEU A 94 -3.57 -1.18 15.71
N PHE A 95 -4.75 -1.63 16.10
CA PHE A 95 -6.00 -1.08 15.61
C PHE A 95 -6.51 0.00 16.57
N GLU A 96 -6.61 1.23 16.07
CA GLU A 96 -7.21 2.38 16.76
C GLU A 96 -8.64 2.62 16.20
N PRO A 97 -9.69 2.38 17.00
CA PRO A 97 -11.08 2.51 16.57
C PRO A 97 -11.50 3.95 16.22
N ASP A 98 -12.67 4.11 15.61
CA ASP A 98 -13.22 5.41 15.24
C ASP A 98 -13.33 6.38 16.43
N GLY A 99 -13.79 5.93 17.58
CA GLY A 99 -13.91 6.72 18.81
C GLY A 99 -12.75 6.45 19.80
N PRO A 100 -12.23 7.46 20.50
CA PRO A 100 -11.13 7.29 21.45
C PRO A 100 -11.53 6.52 22.73
N ASP A 101 -12.84 6.46 23.01
CA ASP A 101 -13.39 5.75 24.18
C ASP A 101 -13.41 4.23 24.00
N ALA A 102 -13.34 3.76 22.75
CA ALA A 102 -13.21 2.34 22.47
C ALA A 102 -11.74 1.89 22.67
N PRO A 103 -11.50 0.74 23.32
CA PRO A 103 -10.15 0.26 23.54
C PRO A 103 -9.48 -0.08 22.21
N ALA A 104 -8.21 0.30 22.07
CA ALA A 104 -7.39 -0.14 20.95
C ALA A 104 -7.18 -1.65 21.01
N GLN A 105 -7.06 -2.29 19.85
CA GLN A 105 -6.73 -3.72 19.78
C GLN A 105 -5.27 -3.89 19.36
N HIS A 106 -4.55 -4.75 20.08
CA HIS A 106 -3.20 -5.15 19.75
C HIS A 106 -3.26 -6.57 19.23
N VAL A 107 -3.18 -6.73 17.91
CA VAL A 107 -3.21 -8.05 17.27
C VAL A 107 -1.78 -8.48 17.01
N THR A 108 -1.34 -9.53 17.69
CA THR A 108 -0.01 -10.12 17.53
C THR A 108 0.15 -10.81 16.18
N TYR A 109 1.38 -11.06 15.75
CA TYR A 109 1.64 -11.85 14.53
C TYR A 109 0.99 -13.23 14.59
N ARG A 110 1.00 -13.89 15.76
CA ARG A 110 0.35 -15.18 15.98
C ARG A 110 -1.16 -15.10 15.81
N GLU A 111 -1.81 -14.12 16.43
CA GLU A 111 -3.26 -13.94 16.30
C GLU A 111 -3.65 -13.58 14.86
N LEU A 112 -2.88 -12.72 14.19
CA LEU A 112 -3.12 -12.36 12.81
C LEU A 112 -2.98 -13.57 11.88
N TYR A 113 -1.93 -14.38 12.08
CA TYR A 113 -1.74 -15.65 11.38
C TYR A 113 -2.94 -16.59 11.54
N GLU A 114 -3.40 -16.80 12.77
CA GLU A 114 -4.53 -17.71 13.03
C GLU A 114 -5.83 -17.21 12.38
N ARG A 115 -6.13 -15.91 12.48
CA ARG A 115 -7.30 -15.29 11.82
C ARG A 115 -7.22 -15.43 10.30
N THR A 116 -6.05 -15.16 9.71
CA THR A 116 -5.81 -15.33 8.27
C THR A 116 -5.98 -16.79 7.83
N CYS A 117 -5.48 -17.74 8.61
CA CYS A 117 -5.63 -19.17 8.31
C CYS A 117 -7.09 -19.62 8.37
N ARG A 118 -7.83 -19.21 9.40
CA ARG A 118 -9.26 -19.53 9.54
C ARG A 118 -10.05 -19.00 8.34
N LEU A 119 -9.83 -17.75 7.95
CA LEU A 119 -10.49 -17.18 6.77
C LEU A 119 -10.05 -17.88 5.47
N GLY A 120 -8.76 -18.21 5.31
CA GLY A 120 -8.29 -18.97 4.15
C GLY A 120 -9.00 -20.33 3.99
N ASN A 121 -9.15 -21.07 5.08
CA ASN A 121 -9.90 -22.32 5.11
C ASN A 121 -11.40 -22.12 4.81
N ALA A 122 -12.02 -21.08 5.39
CA ALA A 122 -13.41 -20.73 5.09
C ALA A 122 -13.61 -20.44 3.59
N LEU A 123 -12.73 -19.64 2.98
CA LEU A 123 -12.80 -19.31 1.55
C LEU A 123 -12.65 -20.57 0.68
N ARG A 124 -11.73 -21.48 1.01
CA ARG A 124 -11.61 -22.78 0.31
C ARG A 124 -12.88 -23.63 0.44
N ASN A 125 -13.47 -23.69 1.63
CA ASN A 125 -14.72 -24.44 1.87
C ASN A 125 -15.93 -23.83 1.14
N LEU A 126 -15.90 -22.51 0.90
CA LEU A 126 -16.85 -21.80 0.03
C LEU A 126 -16.52 -21.93 -1.46
N GLY A 127 -15.49 -22.71 -1.82
CA GLY A 127 -15.13 -23.05 -3.19
C GLY A 127 -14.25 -22.02 -3.90
N VAL A 128 -13.64 -21.07 -3.18
CA VAL A 128 -12.63 -20.16 -3.75
C VAL A 128 -11.36 -20.95 -4.06
N LYS A 129 -10.85 -20.82 -5.29
CA LYS A 129 -9.63 -21.48 -5.77
C LYS A 129 -8.54 -20.46 -6.12
N LYS A 130 -7.31 -20.94 -6.35
CA LYS A 130 -6.24 -20.12 -6.91
C LYS A 130 -6.71 -19.44 -8.20
N GLY A 131 -6.49 -18.13 -8.32
CA GLY A 131 -6.96 -17.29 -9.43
C GLY A 131 -8.41 -16.80 -9.32
N ASP A 132 -9.16 -17.22 -8.30
CA ASP A 132 -10.49 -16.66 -8.06
C ASP A 132 -10.43 -15.23 -7.52
N ARG A 133 -11.38 -14.39 -7.94
CA ARG A 133 -11.44 -12.99 -7.49
C ARG A 133 -12.36 -12.84 -6.30
N VAL A 134 -11.85 -12.21 -5.25
CA VAL A 134 -12.60 -11.90 -4.02
C VAL A 134 -12.65 -10.40 -3.84
N THR A 135 -13.84 -9.81 -3.88
CA THR A 135 -14.01 -8.38 -3.60
C THR A 135 -14.01 -8.15 -2.10
N ILE A 136 -13.24 -7.18 -1.63
CA ILE A 136 -13.21 -6.76 -0.23
C ILE A 136 -13.79 -5.35 -0.15
N TYR A 137 -14.94 -5.20 0.52
CA TYR A 137 -15.62 -3.92 0.75
C TYR A 137 -15.87 -3.74 2.25
N LEU A 138 -14.77 -3.50 2.97
CA LEU A 138 -14.71 -3.37 4.43
C LEU A 138 -14.28 -1.95 4.84
N PRO A 139 -14.63 -1.51 6.06
CA PRO A 139 -14.02 -0.31 6.65
C PRO A 139 -12.57 -0.59 7.06
N MET A 140 -11.90 0.41 7.64
CA MET A 140 -10.52 0.33 8.10
C MET A 140 -10.35 -0.48 9.38
N ILE A 141 -10.75 -1.75 9.36
CA ILE A 141 -10.71 -2.71 10.48
C ILE A 141 -9.70 -3.83 10.23
N VAL A 142 -9.32 -4.54 11.30
CA VAL A 142 -8.40 -5.69 11.25
C VAL A 142 -8.84 -6.73 10.21
N ASP A 143 -10.14 -6.99 10.11
CA ASP A 143 -10.69 -7.98 9.16
C ASP A 143 -10.37 -7.66 7.69
N ALA A 144 -10.13 -6.39 7.35
CA ALA A 144 -9.73 -6.01 6.00
C ALA A 144 -8.31 -6.52 5.67
N ALA A 145 -7.36 -6.36 6.59
CA ALA A 145 -6.02 -6.92 6.45
C ALA A 145 -6.04 -8.46 6.47
N VAL A 146 -6.84 -9.06 7.36
CA VAL A 146 -7.07 -10.51 7.41
C VAL A 146 -7.58 -11.04 6.06
N ALA A 147 -8.56 -10.35 5.45
CA ALA A 147 -9.11 -10.71 4.15
C ALA A 147 -8.10 -10.65 3.01
N MET A 148 -7.30 -9.58 2.94
CA MET A 148 -6.23 -9.44 1.94
C MET A 148 -5.21 -10.57 2.06
N LEU A 149 -4.75 -10.86 3.28
CA LEU A 149 -3.76 -11.90 3.56
C LEU A 149 -4.32 -13.31 3.35
N ALA A 150 -5.60 -13.55 3.68
CA ALA A 150 -6.25 -14.84 3.47
C ALA A 150 -6.43 -15.15 1.98
N CYS A 151 -6.80 -14.15 1.16
CA CYS A 151 -6.85 -14.29 -0.28
C CYS A 151 -5.46 -14.64 -0.84
N ALA A 152 -4.43 -13.87 -0.45
CA ALA A 152 -3.06 -14.14 -0.84
C ALA A 152 -2.55 -15.52 -0.38
N ARG A 153 -2.99 -15.99 0.80
CA ARG A 153 -2.63 -17.31 1.35
C ARG A 153 -3.11 -18.44 0.46
N ILE A 154 -4.33 -18.37 -0.05
CA ILE A 154 -4.93 -19.44 -0.87
C ILE A 154 -4.77 -19.22 -2.38
N GLY A 155 -4.04 -18.18 -2.77
CA GLY A 155 -3.82 -17.82 -4.18
C GLY A 155 -5.00 -17.16 -4.88
N ALA A 156 -5.98 -16.65 -4.12
CA ALA A 156 -7.06 -15.84 -4.65
C ALA A 156 -6.57 -14.40 -4.89
N ILE A 157 -7.14 -13.77 -5.91
CA ILE A 157 -6.84 -12.39 -6.31
C ILE A 157 -7.83 -11.49 -5.59
N HIS A 158 -7.39 -10.76 -4.58
CA HIS A 158 -8.32 -9.84 -3.91
C HIS A 158 -8.48 -8.55 -4.73
N SER A 159 -9.66 -7.95 -4.63
CA SER A 159 -9.99 -6.64 -5.22
C SER A 159 -10.63 -5.78 -4.14
N VAL A 160 -9.83 -4.92 -3.51
CA VAL A 160 -10.33 -4.02 -2.47
C VAL A 160 -11.07 -2.84 -3.11
N VAL A 161 -12.25 -2.55 -2.57
CA VAL A 161 -13.12 -1.44 -2.96
C VAL A 161 -13.25 -0.53 -1.75
N PHE A 162 -12.90 0.75 -1.91
CA PHE A 162 -12.99 1.73 -0.83
C PHE A 162 -14.40 1.78 -0.23
N GLY A 163 -14.51 1.64 1.10
CA GLY A 163 -15.78 1.54 1.83
C GLY A 163 -16.73 2.73 1.65
N GLY A 164 -16.24 3.87 1.16
CA GLY A 164 -17.06 5.04 0.83
C GLY A 164 -17.69 5.04 -0.57
N PHE A 165 -17.41 4.03 -1.41
CA PHE A 165 -17.97 3.99 -2.77
C PHE A 165 -19.44 3.61 -2.82
N ALA A 166 -20.15 4.20 -3.79
CA ALA A 166 -21.56 3.97 -4.05
C ALA A 166 -21.82 2.62 -4.74
N PRO A 167 -23.06 2.10 -4.67
CA PRO A 167 -23.43 0.80 -5.26
C PRO A 167 -23.00 0.60 -6.72
N ASN A 168 -23.17 1.60 -7.59
CA ASN A 168 -22.74 1.50 -9.00
C ASN A 168 -21.23 1.26 -9.11
N SER A 169 -20.43 1.97 -8.32
CA SER A 169 -18.97 1.84 -8.33
C SER A 169 -18.49 0.48 -7.80
N ILE A 170 -19.26 -0.14 -6.91
CA ILE A 170 -19.02 -1.52 -6.44
C ILE A 170 -19.36 -2.49 -7.57
N ALA A 171 -20.55 -2.36 -8.17
CA ALA A 171 -21.02 -3.24 -9.25
C ALA A 171 -20.10 -3.21 -10.47
N ASP A 172 -19.64 -2.03 -10.90
CA ASP A 172 -18.72 -1.90 -12.04
C ASP A 172 -17.43 -2.71 -11.82
N ARG A 173 -16.90 -2.70 -10.59
CA ARG A 173 -15.67 -3.42 -10.23
C ARG A 173 -15.90 -4.91 -10.10
N VAL A 174 -17.00 -5.31 -9.44
CA VAL A 174 -17.42 -6.71 -9.31
C VAL A 174 -17.66 -7.34 -10.68
N SER A 175 -18.33 -6.60 -11.57
CA SER A 175 -18.60 -6.98 -12.95
C SER A 175 -17.32 -7.08 -13.77
N ASP A 176 -16.39 -6.13 -13.65
CA ASP A 176 -15.16 -6.18 -14.44
C ASP A 176 -14.22 -7.32 -14.02
N CYS A 177 -14.02 -7.55 -12.71
CA CYS A 177 -13.18 -8.66 -12.23
C CYS A 177 -13.92 -10.00 -12.07
N GLN A 178 -15.23 -10.02 -12.34
CA GLN A 178 -16.10 -11.19 -12.19
C GLN A 178 -15.94 -11.84 -10.80
N SER A 179 -16.05 -11.07 -9.71
CA SER A 179 -15.81 -11.58 -8.35
C SER A 179 -16.75 -12.72 -7.98
N LYS A 180 -16.19 -13.78 -7.38
CA LYS A 180 -16.96 -14.95 -6.92
C LYS A 180 -17.57 -14.75 -5.54
N LEU A 181 -16.88 -13.98 -4.70
CA LEU A 181 -17.25 -13.75 -3.30
C LEU A 181 -17.00 -12.28 -2.94
N ILE A 182 -17.88 -11.72 -2.11
CA ILE A 182 -17.69 -10.40 -1.48
C ILE A 182 -17.50 -10.59 0.03
N ILE A 183 -16.50 -9.95 0.61
CA ILE A 183 -16.35 -9.77 2.05
C ILE A 183 -16.70 -8.32 2.39
N THR A 184 -17.70 -8.11 3.25
CA THR A 184 -18.15 -6.78 3.68
C THR A 184 -18.51 -6.79 5.17
N ALA A 185 -18.99 -5.67 5.71
CA ALA A 185 -19.49 -5.56 7.07
C ALA A 185 -20.96 -5.15 7.07
N ASP A 186 -21.64 -5.30 8.20
CA ASP A 186 -22.97 -4.75 8.45
C ASP A 186 -22.98 -3.24 8.14
N GLU A 187 -22.18 -2.49 8.89
CA GLU A 187 -21.94 -1.07 8.71
C GLU A 187 -20.45 -0.76 8.96
N GLY A 188 -19.97 0.40 8.54
CA GLY A 188 -18.69 0.97 8.98
C GLY A 188 -18.91 2.13 9.94
N LEU A 189 -17.90 2.45 10.75
CA LEU A 189 -17.86 3.68 11.55
C LEU A 189 -16.79 4.63 11.02
N ARG A 190 -17.13 5.91 10.87
CA ARG A 190 -16.19 6.94 10.46
C ARG A 190 -16.61 8.34 10.92
N GLY A 191 -15.82 8.95 11.80
CA GLY A 191 -16.12 10.25 12.41
C GLY A 191 -17.45 10.26 13.16
N GLY A 192 -17.78 9.18 13.86
CA GLY A 192 -19.05 8.97 14.57
C GLY A 192 -20.25 8.65 13.68
N ARG A 193 -20.07 8.55 12.36
CA ARG A 193 -21.15 8.25 11.40
C ARG A 193 -21.13 6.78 11.00
N ARG A 194 -22.31 6.18 10.92
CA ARG A 194 -22.51 4.83 10.37
C ARG A 194 -22.56 4.88 8.85
N ILE A 195 -21.82 4.00 8.19
CA ILE A 195 -21.79 3.82 6.75
C ILE A 195 -22.51 2.50 6.43
N PRO A 196 -23.59 2.49 5.63
CA PRO A 196 -24.42 1.30 5.43
C PRO A 196 -23.82 0.33 4.39
N LEU A 197 -22.71 -0.32 4.74
CA LEU A 197 -21.91 -1.15 3.83
C LEU A 197 -22.72 -2.32 3.24
N LYS A 198 -23.41 -3.11 4.08
CA LYS A 198 -24.22 -4.23 3.61
C LYS A 198 -25.34 -3.80 2.67
N ALA A 199 -26.01 -2.68 2.97
CA ALA A 199 -27.06 -2.14 2.10
C ALA A 199 -26.50 -1.70 0.75
N ASN A 200 -25.30 -1.12 0.72
CA ASN A 200 -24.64 -0.75 -0.53
C ASN A 200 -24.29 -1.98 -1.38
N VAL A 201 -23.82 -3.07 -0.77
CA VAL A 201 -23.56 -4.34 -1.45
C VAL A 201 -24.86 -4.93 -2.03
N ASP A 202 -25.96 -4.92 -1.27
CA ASP A 202 -27.25 -5.41 -1.76
C ASP A 202 -27.80 -4.60 -2.94
N ALA A 203 -27.60 -3.28 -2.91
CA ALA A 203 -27.95 -2.43 -4.04
C ALA A 203 -27.06 -2.71 -5.26
N ALA A 204 -25.75 -2.92 -5.04
CA ALA A 204 -24.80 -3.23 -6.12
C ALA A 204 -25.11 -4.57 -6.79
N LEU A 205 -25.44 -5.60 -6.01
CA LEU A 205 -25.72 -6.94 -6.53
C LEU A 205 -27.03 -7.06 -7.32
N LYS A 206 -27.85 -6.00 -7.39
CA LYS A 206 -29.02 -5.90 -8.27
C LYS A 206 -28.69 -5.35 -9.66
N LEU A 207 -27.47 -4.87 -9.86
CA LEU A 207 -27.04 -4.23 -11.10
C LEU A 207 -26.49 -5.27 -12.10
N PRO A 208 -26.43 -4.95 -13.41
CA PRO A 208 -25.94 -5.89 -14.41
C PRO A 208 -24.50 -6.34 -14.17
N GLY A 209 -24.22 -7.62 -14.44
CA GLY A 209 -22.86 -8.17 -14.41
C GLY A 209 -22.36 -8.66 -13.05
N THR A 210 -23.17 -8.57 -11.99
CA THR A 210 -22.80 -9.02 -10.64
C THR A 210 -23.25 -10.44 -10.28
N ASN A 211 -23.81 -11.18 -11.25
CA ASN A 211 -24.36 -12.53 -11.05
C ASN A 211 -23.32 -13.60 -10.72
N THR A 212 -22.03 -13.28 -10.83
CA THR A 212 -20.91 -14.15 -10.47
C THR A 212 -20.69 -14.27 -8.98
N VAL A 213 -21.28 -13.37 -8.17
CA VAL A 213 -21.16 -13.40 -6.72
C VAL A 213 -22.06 -14.49 -6.14
N GLU A 214 -21.45 -15.58 -5.69
CA GLU A 214 -22.13 -16.73 -5.11
C GLU A 214 -22.33 -16.57 -3.60
N THR A 215 -21.44 -15.86 -2.92
CA THR A 215 -21.48 -15.68 -1.46
C THR A 215 -21.07 -14.26 -1.05
N VAL A 216 -21.74 -13.75 -0.02
CA VAL A 216 -21.35 -12.52 0.69
C VAL A 216 -21.07 -12.86 2.15
N LEU A 217 -19.83 -12.68 2.59
CA LEU A 217 -19.46 -12.78 4.00
C LEU A 217 -19.59 -11.41 4.67
N VAL A 218 -20.35 -11.35 5.76
CA VAL A 218 -20.68 -10.09 6.45
C VAL A 218 -20.06 -10.09 7.84
N VAL A 219 -19.09 -9.21 8.09
CA VAL A 219 -18.52 -8.94 9.41
C VAL A 219 -19.55 -8.16 10.24
N ARG A 220 -19.75 -8.58 11.48
CA ARG A 220 -20.57 -7.82 12.45
C ARG A 220 -19.67 -6.80 13.14
N HIS A 221 -19.58 -5.60 12.57
CA HIS A 221 -18.70 -4.54 13.06
C HIS A 221 -19.44 -3.62 14.04
N THR A 222 -20.62 -3.11 13.66
CA THR A 222 -21.38 -2.19 14.53
C THR A 222 -22.52 -2.87 15.30
N GLY A 223 -22.90 -4.08 14.90
CA GLY A 223 -24.10 -4.76 15.40
C GLY A 223 -25.40 -4.18 14.85
N GLY A 224 -25.33 -3.40 13.77
CA GLY A 224 -26.49 -2.82 13.10
C GLY A 224 -27.45 -3.88 12.56
N ALA A 225 -28.74 -3.58 12.55
CA ALA A 225 -29.75 -4.43 11.91
C ALA A 225 -29.65 -4.28 10.38
N VAL A 226 -29.21 -5.34 9.70
CA VAL A 226 -29.03 -5.37 8.24
C VAL A 226 -29.76 -6.55 7.62
N ASP A 227 -30.23 -6.36 6.38
CA ASP A 227 -30.87 -7.43 5.61
C ASP A 227 -29.84 -8.50 5.21
N MET A 228 -30.20 -9.77 5.40
CA MET A 228 -29.38 -10.95 5.06
C MET A 228 -30.18 -11.90 4.17
N GLN A 229 -29.70 -12.17 2.96
CA GLN A 229 -30.37 -12.99 1.95
C GLN A 229 -29.76 -14.40 1.89
N ALA A 230 -30.43 -15.39 2.52
CA ALA A 230 -29.99 -16.79 2.44
C ALA A 230 -30.29 -17.41 1.04
N PRO A 231 -29.43 -18.29 0.49
CA PRO A 231 -28.19 -18.81 1.08
C PRO A 231 -26.92 -17.98 0.75
N ARG A 232 -27.06 -16.85 0.05
CA ARG A 232 -25.97 -16.02 -0.45
C ARG A 232 -25.20 -15.33 0.68
N ASP A 233 -25.91 -14.70 1.62
CA ASP A 233 -25.32 -13.93 2.70
C ASP A 233 -25.09 -14.79 3.93
N ARG A 234 -23.90 -14.71 4.50
CA ARG A 234 -23.51 -15.44 5.71
C ARG A 234 -22.75 -14.53 6.66
N TRP A 235 -23.02 -14.65 7.96
CA TRP A 235 -22.21 -13.96 8.95
C TRP A 235 -20.79 -14.52 8.94
N PHE A 236 -19.80 -13.62 9.00
CA PHE A 236 -18.40 -13.97 8.93
C PHE A 236 -18.00 -14.93 10.07
N HIS A 237 -18.34 -14.59 11.31
CA HIS A 237 -18.01 -15.38 12.51
C HIS A 237 -18.58 -16.82 12.45
N ASP A 238 -19.82 -16.98 11.96
CA ASP A 238 -20.46 -18.29 11.84
C ASP A 238 -19.70 -19.24 10.88
N VAL A 239 -19.07 -18.67 9.84
CA VAL A 239 -18.33 -19.45 8.83
C VAL A 239 -16.85 -19.62 9.20
N VAL A 240 -16.25 -18.59 9.81
CA VAL A 240 -14.80 -18.47 9.97
C VAL A 240 -14.30 -18.98 11.32
N ASP A 241 -15.01 -18.71 12.43
CA ASP A 241 -14.46 -18.93 13.78
C ASP A 241 -14.21 -20.42 14.08
N SER A 242 -15.02 -21.30 13.49
CA SER A 242 -14.90 -22.75 13.64
C SER A 242 -13.83 -23.40 12.75
N GLN A 243 -13.22 -22.65 11.82
CA GLN A 243 -12.19 -23.19 10.92
C GLN A 243 -10.89 -23.49 11.67
N PRO A 244 -10.03 -24.38 11.16
CA PRO A 244 -8.71 -24.61 11.73
C PRO A 244 -7.85 -23.34 11.75
N ALA A 245 -7.05 -23.19 12.81
CA ALA A 245 -6.12 -22.07 13.01
C ALA A 245 -4.85 -22.13 12.14
N THR A 246 -4.65 -23.25 11.42
CA THR A 246 -3.60 -23.43 10.43
C THR A 246 -4.22 -23.64 9.05
N CYS A 247 -3.54 -23.17 8.01
CA CYS A 247 -4.00 -23.29 6.62
C CYS A 247 -2.78 -23.46 5.72
N GLU A 248 -2.72 -24.50 4.90
CA GLU A 248 -1.59 -24.70 3.98
C GLU A 248 -1.54 -23.56 2.93
N PRO A 249 -0.43 -22.81 2.83
CA PRO A 249 -0.31 -21.73 1.86
C PRO A 249 -0.17 -22.28 0.43
N GLU A 250 -0.82 -21.62 -0.52
CA GLU A 250 -0.73 -21.95 -1.94
C GLU A 250 0.65 -21.57 -2.50
N ARG A 251 1.23 -22.43 -3.34
CA ARG A 251 2.47 -22.11 -4.06
C ARG A 251 2.14 -21.17 -5.22
N MET A 252 2.62 -19.93 -5.13
CA MET A 252 2.40 -18.90 -6.16
C MET A 252 3.69 -18.69 -6.94
N ASN A 253 3.60 -18.67 -8.27
CA ASN A 253 4.67 -18.14 -9.09
C ASN A 253 4.82 -16.64 -8.79
N ALA A 254 6.03 -16.08 -8.90
CA ALA A 254 6.26 -14.66 -8.69
C ALA A 254 5.39 -13.76 -9.58
N GLU A 255 5.05 -14.22 -10.79
CA GLU A 255 4.18 -13.56 -11.76
C GLU A 255 2.71 -13.96 -11.65
N ASP A 256 2.31 -14.78 -10.68
CA ASP A 256 0.89 -14.98 -10.41
C ASP A 256 0.28 -13.68 -9.83
N PRO A 257 -0.94 -13.28 -10.26
CA PRO A 257 -1.60 -12.09 -9.74
C PRO A 257 -1.85 -12.16 -8.23
N LEU A 258 -1.50 -11.08 -7.53
CA LEU A 258 -1.76 -10.93 -6.11
C LEU A 258 -3.09 -10.20 -5.87
N PHE A 259 -3.30 -9.09 -6.58
CA PHE A 259 -4.50 -8.28 -6.44
C PHE A 259 -4.81 -7.46 -7.68
N ILE A 260 -6.06 -7.00 -7.75
CA ILE A 260 -6.54 -6.00 -8.71
C ILE A 260 -6.98 -4.78 -7.92
N LEU A 261 -6.45 -3.60 -8.25
CA LEU A 261 -6.87 -2.35 -7.63
C LEU A 261 -7.40 -1.38 -8.69
N TYR A 262 -8.67 -1.01 -8.54
CA TYR A 262 -9.37 -0.21 -9.54
C TYR A 262 -9.14 1.28 -9.36
N THR A 263 -8.49 1.91 -10.33
CA THR A 263 -8.32 3.38 -10.40
C THR A 263 -9.28 4.02 -11.40
N SER A 264 -9.46 5.33 -11.29
CA SER A 264 -10.26 6.10 -12.25
C SER A 264 -9.60 6.10 -13.62
N GLY A 265 -10.35 5.70 -14.66
CA GLY A 265 -9.91 5.79 -16.04
C GLY A 265 -10.33 7.11 -16.70
N SER A 266 -9.51 7.64 -17.60
CA SER A 266 -9.85 8.82 -18.42
C SER A 266 -11.09 8.62 -19.31
N THR A 267 -11.41 7.37 -19.64
CA THR A 267 -12.55 6.97 -20.48
C THR A 267 -13.81 6.60 -19.68
N GLY A 268 -13.84 6.85 -18.37
CA GLY A 268 -14.99 6.58 -17.50
C GLY A 268 -15.09 5.15 -16.96
N LYS A 269 -14.64 4.12 -17.70
CA LYS A 269 -14.57 2.74 -17.17
C LYS A 269 -13.39 2.60 -16.19
N PRO A 270 -13.60 2.11 -14.96
CA PRO A 270 -12.52 1.83 -14.01
C PRO A 270 -11.43 0.95 -14.64
N LYS A 271 -10.19 1.15 -14.20
CA LYS A 271 -9.01 0.45 -14.70
C LYS A 271 -8.50 -0.47 -13.60
N GLY A 272 -8.66 -1.78 -13.76
CA GLY A 272 -8.19 -2.77 -12.79
C GLY A 272 -6.68 -2.94 -12.89
N VAL A 273 -5.90 -2.17 -12.13
CA VAL A 273 -4.44 -2.28 -12.09
C VAL A 273 -4.08 -3.61 -11.44
N LEU A 274 -3.36 -4.48 -12.16
CA LEU A 274 -2.96 -5.80 -11.67
C LEU A 274 -1.49 -5.82 -11.27
N HIS A 275 -1.25 -6.23 -10.03
CA HIS A 275 0.08 -6.49 -9.47
C HIS A 275 0.30 -7.98 -9.25
N THR A 276 1.53 -8.45 -9.48
CA THR A 276 1.94 -9.85 -9.30
C THR A 276 2.70 -10.05 -8.00
N THR A 277 2.79 -11.29 -7.53
CA THR A 277 3.14 -11.61 -6.14
C THR A 277 4.58 -11.25 -5.75
N GLY A 278 5.58 -11.74 -6.49
CA GLY A 278 6.98 -11.66 -6.08
C GLY A 278 7.55 -10.25 -6.18
N GLY A 279 7.42 -9.65 -7.36
CA GLY A 279 7.94 -8.31 -7.63
C GLY A 279 7.30 -7.23 -6.75
N TYR A 280 5.97 -7.23 -6.61
CA TYR A 280 5.24 -6.29 -5.77
C TYR A 280 5.66 -6.40 -4.30
N LEU A 281 5.65 -7.61 -3.74
CA LEU A 281 5.95 -7.80 -2.31
C LEU A 281 7.38 -7.40 -1.98
N LEU A 282 8.34 -7.78 -2.83
CA LEU A 282 9.74 -7.38 -2.65
C LEU A 282 9.86 -5.86 -2.64
N TYR A 283 9.23 -5.20 -3.62
CA TYR A 283 9.35 -3.77 -3.78
C TYR A 283 8.69 -3.00 -2.63
N ALA A 284 7.48 -3.41 -2.20
CA ALA A 284 6.79 -2.83 -1.06
C ALA A 284 7.58 -3.02 0.24
N ALA A 285 8.15 -4.21 0.47
CA ALA A 285 8.99 -4.47 1.65
C ALA A 285 10.27 -3.62 1.64
N TYR A 286 10.95 -3.54 0.49
CA TYR A 286 12.22 -2.82 0.41
C TYR A 286 12.05 -1.30 0.49
N THR A 287 11.09 -0.74 -0.25
CA THR A 287 10.79 0.70 -0.18
C THR A 287 10.32 1.10 1.21
N HIS A 288 9.49 0.29 1.87
CA HIS A 288 9.07 0.54 3.25
C HIS A 288 10.27 0.56 4.21
N GLU A 289 11.16 -0.43 4.16
CA GLU A 289 12.32 -0.49 5.05
C GLU A 289 13.29 0.68 4.80
N ALA A 290 13.63 0.94 3.53
CA ALA A 290 14.67 1.89 3.17
C ALA A 290 14.20 3.35 3.32
N VAL A 291 13.01 3.70 2.82
CA VAL A 291 12.53 5.09 2.82
C VAL A 291 12.16 5.55 4.23
N PHE A 292 11.53 4.68 5.02
CA PHE A 292 11.16 5.03 6.40
C PHE A 292 12.25 4.71 7.43
N ASP A 293 13.46 4.31 6.99
CA ASP A 293 14.57 3.92 7.87
C ASP A 293 14.13 2.93 8.96
N LEU A 294 13.37 1.91 8.60
CA LEU A 294 12.63 1.08 9.55
C LEU A 294 13.56 0.41 10.58
N ARG A 295 13.15 0.45 11.85
CA ARG A 295 13.81 -0.14 13.02
C ARG A 295 12.89 -1.19 13.63
N GLU A 296 13.48 -2.13 14.36
CA GLU A 296 12.73 -3.26 14.94
C GLU A 296 11.59 -2.81 15.86
N ASP A 297 11.84 -1.80 16.70
CA ASP A 297 10.87 -1.31 17.69
C ASP A 297 9.96 -0.19 17.17
N ASP A 298 9.96 0.09 15.86
CA ASP A 298 9.11 1.14 15.31
C ASP A 298 7.62 0.79 15.39
N ILE A 299 6.84 1.80 15.75
CA ILE A 299 5.39 1.81 15.59
C ILE A 299 5.09 2.73 14.41
N TYR A 300 4.81 2.09 13.28
CA TYR A 300 4.59 2.75 12.01
C TYR A 300 3.10 3.05 11.83
N TRP A 301 2.75 4.30 11.52
CA TRP A 301 1.38 4.68 11.22
C TRP A 301 1.26 5.35 9.85
N CYS A 302 0.60 4.66 8.92
CA CYS A 302 0.07 5.22 7.69
C CYS A 302 -1.42 5.53 7.84
N THR A 303 -1.84 6.77 7.63
CA THR A 303 -3.23 7.21 7.79
C THR A 303 -4.13 6.91 6.58
N ALA A 304 -3.58 6.27 5.55
CA ALA A 304 -4.33 5.92 4.35
C ALA A 304 -5.41 4.86 4.61
N ASP A 305 -6.23 4.62 3.60
CA ASP A 305 -7.23 3.54 3.60
C ASP A 305 -6.73 2.37 2.74
N VAL A 306 -7.04 1.13 3.14
CA VAL A 306 -6.71 -0.09 2.38
C VAL A 306 -7.40 -0.16 1.02
N GLY A 307 -8.43 0.64 0.77
CA GLY A 307 -9.03 0.86 -0.55
C GLY A 307 -8.13 1.59 -1.55
N TRP A 308 -6.96 2.07 -1.13
CA TRP A 308 -5.94 2.70 -1.98
C TRP A 308 -4.63 1.92 -1.96
N VAL A 309 -3.78 2.16 -2.95
CA VAL A 309 -2.47 1.50 -3.05
C VAL A 309 -1.58 1.79 -1.84
N THR A 310 -1.70 2.98 -1.23
CA THR A 310 -0.98 3.35 -0.01
C THR A 310 -1.31 2.41 1.16
N GLY A 311 -2.57 2.02 1.33
CA GLY A 311 -2.93 1.03 2.34
C GLY A 311 -2.49 -0.39 1.98
N HIS A 312 -2.49 -0.76 0.70
CA HIS A 312 -1.94 -2.05 0.28
C HIS A 312 -0.44 -2.15 0.61
N SER A 313 0.36 -1.22 0.07
CA SER A 313 1.82 -1.30 0.14
C SER A 313 2.35 -0.94 1.51
N TYR A 314 1.72 0.03 2.19
CA TYR A 314 2.27 0.65 3.40
C TYR A 314 1.37 0.55 4.63
N ILE A 315 0.25 -0.17 4.62
CA ILE A 315 -0.42 -0.61 5.88
C ILE A 315 -0.25 -2.11 6.05
N VAL A 316 -0.45 -2.87 4.97
CA VAL A 316 -0.46 -4.33 4.99
C VAL A 316 0.88 -4.92 4.54
N TYR A 317 1.19 -4.89 3.24
CA TYR A 317 2.25 -5.73 2.69
C TYR A 317 3.67 -5.35 3.14
N GLY A 318 4.08 -4.09 2.94
CA GLY A 318 5.43 -3.63 3.29
C GLY A 318 5.74 -3.75 4.79
N PRO A 319 4.91 -3.21 5.70
CA PRO A 319 5.13 -3.32 7.14
C PRO A 319 5.13 -4.76 7.64
N LEU A 320 4.14 -5.58 7.26
CA LEU A 320 4.04 -6.96 7.75
C LEU A 320 5.14 -7.85 7.20
N ALA A 321 5.53 -7.68 5.93
CA ALA A 321 6.70 -8.38 5.37
C ALA A 321 7.98 -8.04 6.15
N ASN A 322 8.12 -6.83 6.68
CA ASN A 322 9.27 -6.42 7.47
C ASN A 322 9.17 -6.76 8.97
N GLY A 323 8.09 -7.38 9.45
CA GLY A 323 7.95 -7.67 10.88
C GLY A 323 7.62 -6.44 11.73
N ALA A 324 7.15 -5.34 11.14
CA ALA A 324 6.85 -4.09 11.84
C ALA A 324 5.48 -4.07 12.53
N THR A 325 5.33 -3.22 13.54
CA THR A 325 4.01 -2.90 14.09
C THR A 325 3.36 -1.81 13.22
N SER A 326 2.28 -2.15 12.53
CA SER A 326 1.52 -1.25 11.65
C SER A 326 0.22 -0.79 12.33
N LEU A 327 0.02 0.52 12.45
CA LEU A 327 -1.17 1.10 13.05
C LEU A 327 -2.28 1.25 11.99
N MET A 328 -3.41 0.55 12.19
CA MET A 328 -4.63 0.72 11.40
C MET A 328 -5.59 1.66 12.13
N PHE A 329 -6.00 2.74 11.46
CA PHE A 329 -6.84 3.78 12.04
C PHE A 329 -8.19 3.84 11.32
N GLU A 330 -9.26 3.59 12.06
CA GLU A 330 -10.62 3.62 11.49
C GLU A 330 -11.18 5.03 11.36
N GLY A 331 -10.76 5.92 12.26
CA GLY A 331 -11.36 7.24 12.42
C GLY A 331 -10.95 8.27 11.37
N VAL A 332 -11.13 9.54 11.74
CA VAL A 332 -10.76 10.70 10.94
C VAL A 332 -9.88 11.66 11.75
N PRO A 333 -9.06 12.50 11.10
CA PRO A 333 -8.13 13.42 11.78
C PRO A 333 -8.77 14.43 12.74
N ASN A 334 -10.08 14.65 12.63
CA ASN A 334 -10.80 15.72 13.32
C ASN A 334 -11.94 15.23 14.22
N TYR A 335 -11.98 13.94 14.56
CA TYR A 335 -12.98 13.37 15.46
C TYR A 335 -12.31 12.66 16.66
N PRO A 336 -12.67 13.01 17.91
CA PRO A 336 -13.71 13.98 18.30
C PRO A 336 -13.31 15.45 18.10
N ASP A 337 -12.00 15.71 17.94
CA ASP A 337 -11.45 17.03 17.64
C ASP A 337 -10.17 16.91 16.78
N THR A 338 -9.63 18.05 16.39
CA THR A 338 -8.48 18.20 15.46
C THR A 338 -7.13 17.85 16.09
N SER A 339 -7.12 17.43 17.36
CA SER A 339 -5.96 16.86 18.05
C SER A 339 -5.88 15.34 17.88
N ARG A 340 -6.85 14.70 17.20
CA ARG A 340 -6.98 13.24 17.18
C ARG A 340 -5.71 12.52 16.76
N PHE A 341 -5.07 12.94 15.66
CA PHE A 341 -3.83 12.32 15.21
C PHE A 341 -2.73 12.41 16.26
N TRP A 342 -2.56 13.56 16.89
CA TRP A 342 -1.50 13.79 17.85
C TRP A 342 -1.73 13.02 19.16
N ASN A 343 -3.00 12.91 19.58
CA ASN A 343 -3.39 12.06 20.71
C ASN A 343 -3.08 10.58 20.44
N VAL A 344 -3.33 10.10 19.23
CA VAL A 344 -3.02 8.71 18.83
C VAL A 344 -1.50 8.49 18.80
N ILE A 345 -0.72 9.46 18.32
CA ILE A 345 0.75 9.40 18.37
C ILE A 345 1.24 9.28 19.81
N ASP A 346 0.74 10.10 20.73
CA ASP A 346 1.14 10.07 22.14
C ASP A 346 0.70 8.81 22.88
N LYS A 347 -0.53 8.34 22.60
CA LYS A 347 -1.13 7.13 23.18
C LYS A 347 -0.30 5.90 22.85
N HIS A 348 0.07 5.78 21.57
CA HIS A 348 0.71 4.57 21.04
C HIS A 348 2.20 4.69 20.83
N LYS A 349 2.81 5.84 21.15
CA LYS A 349 4.23 6.11 20.93
C LYS A 349 4.66 5.87 19.48
N VAL A 350 3.83 6.33 18.53
CA VAL A 350 4.12 6.25 17.09
C VAL A 350 5.47 6.88 16.81
N THR A 351 6.32 6.19 16.07
CA THR A 351 7.67 6.63 15.73
C THR A 351 7.77 7.15 14.29
N ILE A 352 6.96 6.59 13.39
CA ILE A 352 6.87 7.01 11.99
C ILE A 352 5.41 7.36 11.67
N PHE A 353 5.19 8.57 11.17
CA PHE A 353 3.85 9.06 10.80
C PHE A 353 3.78 9.42 9.31
N TYR A 354 2.92 8.74 8.56
CA TYR A 354 2.80 8.85 7.11
C TYR A 354 1.37 9.23 6.73
N THR A 355 1.19 10.38 6.08
CA THR A 355 -0.13 10.92 5.76
C THR A 355 -0.13 11.72 4.47
N ALA A 356 -1.31 12.03 3.94
CA ALA A 356 -1.44 12.86 2.75
C ALA A 356 -1.34 14.37 3.06
N PRO A 357 -0.79 15.19 2.15
CA PRO A 357 -0.81 16.65 2.27
C PRO A 357 -2.20 17.26 2.47
N THR A 358 -3.26 16.64 1.96
CA THR A 358 -4.64 17.07 2.17
C THR A 358 -4.98 17.08 3.66
N ALA A 359 -4.58 16.04 4.39
CA ALA A 359 -4.78 15.98 5.83
C ALA A 359 -3.89 16.99 6.57
N ILE A 360 -2.63 17.14 6.14
CA ILE A 360 -1.69 18.13 6.70
C ILE A 360 -2.26 19.55 6.56
N ARG A 361 -2.70 19.94 5.36
CA ARG A 361 -3.29 21.25 5.09
C ARG A 361 -4.63 21.46 5.80
N ALA A 362 -5.41 20.39 6.02
CA ALA A 362 -6.65 20.48 6.79
C ALA A 362 -6.36 20.77 8.27
N LEU A 363 -5.39 20.07 8.86
CA LEU A 363 -5.01 20.25 10.27
C LEU A 363 -4.27 21.57 10.50
N MET A 364 -3.40 21.98 9.57
CA MET A 364 -2.72 23.27 9.61
C MET A 364 -3.69 24.45 9.69
N ARG A 365 -4.84 24.37 9.01
CA ARG A 365 -5.88 25.43 9.03
C ARG A 365 -6.52 25.63 10.40
N GLU A 366 -6.46 24.63 11.27
CA GLU A 366 -7.02 24.66 12.63
C GLU A 366 -6.07 25.32 13.65
N GLY A 367 -4.90 25.78 13.18
CA GLY A 367 -3.86 26.38 14.01
C GLY A 367 -2.97 25.35 14.70
N GLU A 368 -2.01 25.85 15.49
CA GLU A 368 -1.00 25.00 16.12
C GLU A 368 -1.44 24.45 17.49
N GLU A 369 -2.45 25.07 18.12
CA GLU A 369 -2.93 24.70 19.46
C GLU A 369 -3.33 23.21 19.60
N PRO A 370 -4.08 22.58 18.67
CA PRO A 370 -4.39 21.15 18.75
C PRO A 370 -3.13 20.27 18.76
N VAL A 371 -2.11 20.69 18.01
CA VAL A 371 -0.82 20.02 17.95
C VAL A 371 -0.08 20.24 19.27
N LYS A 372 0.18 21.49 19.66
CA LYS A 372 0.99 21.89 20.83
C LYS A 372 0.48 21.38 22.20
N LYS A 373 -0.77 20.90 22.29
CA LYS A 373 -1.29 20.21 23.48
C LYS A 373 -0.73 18.79 23.71
N THR A 374 -0.06 18.24 22.71
CA THR A 374 0.52 16.88 22.73
C THR A 374 2.04 16.91 22.65
N SER A 375 2.70 15.83 23.07
CA SER A 375 4.15 15.73 23.12
C SER A 375 4.76 15.38 21.77
N ARG A 376 4.25 14.33 21.11
CA ARG A 376 4.77 13.73 19.87
C ARG A 376 6.25 13.35 19.94
N ALA A 377 6.82 13.23 21.14
CA ALA A 377 8.26 13.03 21.33
C ALA A 377 8.76 11.69 20.81
N SER A 378 7.87 10.70 20.62
CA SER A 378 8.22 9.41 20.02
C SER A 378 8.52 9.50 18.53
N LEU A 379 8.01 10.53 17.83
CA LEU A 379 8.24 10.69 16.40
C LEU A 379 9.73 10.90 16.11
N ARG A 380 10.21 10.16 15.12
CA ARG A 380 11.54 10.27 14.54
C ARG A 380 11.53 10.58 13.04
N LEU A 381 10.45 10.30 12.34
CA LEU A 381 10.34 10.49 10.89
C LEU A 381 8.89 10.76 10.50
N LEU A 382 8.71 11.70 9.57
CA LEU A 382 7.43 12.07 8.99
C LEU A 382 7.44 11.71 7.51
N GLY A 383 6.30 11.31 6.97
CA GLY A 383 6.15 11.06 5.54
C GLY A 383 4.94 11.77 4.94
N SER A 384 5.04 12.09 3.65
CA SER A 384 4.02 12.72 2.80
C SER A 384 3.79 11.90 1.54
N VAL A 385 2.52 11.77 1.11
CA VAL A 385 2.15 10.97 -0.08
C VAL A 385 0.88 11.44 -0.79
N GLY A 386 0.84 11.18 -2.09
CA GLY A 386 -0.39 11.15 -2.90
C GLY A 386 -0.66 12.44 -3.68
N GLU A 387 -0.04 13.54 -3.30
CA GLU A 387 -0.08 14.81 -4.02
C GLU A 387 1.15 15.65 -3.62
N PRO A 388 1.49 16.72 -4.37
CA PRO A 388 2.55 17.63 -3.98
C PRO A 388 2.27 18.29 -2.62
N ILE A 389 3.23 18.21 -1.70
CA ILE A 389 3.23 19.02 -0.49
C ILE A 389 3.80 20.41 -0.80
N ASN A 390 2.99 21.46 -0.62
CA ASN A 390 3.48 22.82 -0.85
C ASN A 390 4.48 23.23 0.24
N PRO A 391 5.46 24.11 -0.05
CA PRO A 391 6.50 24.49 0.90
C PRO A 391 5.99 24.99 2.26
N GLU A 392 4.85 25.67 2.28
CA GLU A 392 4.20 26.15 3.50
C GLU A 392 3.73 25.00 4.41
N ALA A 393 2.99 24.03 3.85
CA ALA A 393 2.55 22.86 4.61
C ALA A 393 3.73 21.96 5.01
N TRP A 394 4.76 21.87 4.17
CA TRP A 394 5.99 21.14 4.50
C TRP A 394 6.68 21.75 5.72
N ARG A 395 6.86 23.09 5.76
CA ARG A 395 7.46 23.77 6.92
C ARG A 395 6.62 23.61 8.18
N TRP A 396 5.30 23.77 8.09
CA TRP A 396 4.41 23.52 9.22
C TRP A 396 4.53 22.07 9.75
N TYR A 397 4.60 21.10 8.83
CA TYR A 397 4.74 19.69 9.20
C TYR A 397 6.10 19.41 9.88
N TYR A 398 7.17 20.05 9.41
CA TYR A 398 8.50 19.92 10.00
C TYR A 398 8.59 20.62 11.37
N GLU A 399 8.22 21.90 11.43
CA GLU A 399 8.42 22.77 12.59
C GLU A 399 7.40 22.50 13.70
N VAL A 400 6.12 22.34 13.36
CA VAL A 400 5.04 22.24 14.36
C VAL A 400 4.80 20.79 14.76
N VAL A 401 4.64 19.90 13.78
CA VAL A 401 4.37 18.48 14.06
C VAL A 401 5.66 17.76 14.45
N GLY A 402 6.70 17.89 13.63
CA GLY A 402 8.01 17.25 13.82
C GLY A 402 8.90 17.94 14.85
N ASP A 403 8.51 19.11 15.36
CA ASP A 403 9.28 19.92 16.32
C ASP A 403 10.69 20.25 15.82
N SER A 404 10.83 20.40 14.50
CA SER A 404 12.10 20.56 13.78
C SER A 404 13.13 19.43 14.01
N ARG A 405 12.70 18.29 14.55
CA ARG A 405 13.54 17.12 14.82
C ARG A 405 13.36 16.02 13.78
N CYS A 406 12.16 15.91 13.20
CA CYS A 406 11.80 14.79 12.33
C CYS A 406 12.02 15.15 10.86
N PRO A 407 12.93 14.46 10.13
CA PRO A 407 13.00 14.59 8.68
C PRO A 407 11.67 14.18 8.02
N ILE A 408 11.34 14.84 6.91
CA ILE A 408 10.15 14.54 6.10
C ILE A 408 10.56 13.80 4.84
N VAL A 409 10.02 12.60 4.64
CA VAL A 409 10.11 11.89 3.37
C VAL A 409 8.89 12.19 2.50
N ASP A 410 9.09 13.03 1.48
CA ASP A 410 8.06 13.26 0.46
C ASP A 410 8.16 12.14 -0.59
N THR A 411 7.09 11.39 -0.76
CA THR A 411 7.11 10.13 -1.52
C THR A 411 6.28 10.26 -2.79
N TRP A 412 6.94 10.26 -3.95
CA TRP A 412 6.27 10.24 -5.24
C TRP A 412 6.20 8.82 -5.80
N TRP A 413 4.98 8.41 -6.14
CA TRP A 413 4.63 7.11 -6.74
C TRP A 413 3.13 7.05 -7.08
N GLN A 414 2.70 5.97 -7.73
CA GLN A 414 1.34 5.79 -8.24
C GLN A 414 0.80 4.39 -7.93
N THR A 415 -0.48 4.14 -8.22
CA THR A 415 -1.04 2.79 -8.06
C THR A 415 -0.33 1.78 -8.98
N GLU A 416 0.01 2.24 -10.17
CA GLU A 416 0.70 1.54 -11.24
C GLU A 416 2.15 1.18 -10.89
N THR A 417 2.78 1.94 -9.99
CA THR A 417 4.18 1.71 -9.60
C THR A 417 4.35 0.72 -8.46
N GLY A 418 3.27 0.42 -7.73
CA GLY A 418 3.22 -0.55 -6.62
C GLY A 418 3.95 -0.12 -5.36
N GLY A 419 5.02 0.67 -5.47
CA GLY A 419 5.75 1.27 -4.36
C GLY A 419 6.43 2.59 -4.74
N ILE A 420 7.20 3.14 -3.79
CA ILE A 420 7.81 4.47 -3.85
C ILE A 420 8.92 4.49 -4.90
N LEU A 421 8.87 5.45 -5.84
CA LEU A 421 9.86 5.57 -6.91
C LEU A 421 10.86 6.71 -6.70
N ILE A 422 10.40 7.86 -6.19
CA ILE A 422 11.24 9.04 -5.95
C ILE A 422 10.91 9.53 -4.55
N SER A 423 11.92 9.55 -3.67
CA SER A 423 11.76 9.98 -2.28
C SER A 423 13.12 10.18 -1.62
N PRO A 424 13.25 11.11 -0.66
CA PRO A 424 14.48 11.21 0.09
C PRO A 424 14.66 9.99 0.99
N LEU A 425 15.91 9.55 1.10
CA LEU A 425 16.35 8.70 2.20
C LEU A 425 16.89 9.62 3.29
N ALA A 426 16.17 9.72 4.41
CA ALA A 426 16.38 10.75 5.43
C ALA A 426 17.81 10.80 6.02
N GLY A 427 18.56 9.70 5.98
CA GLY A 427 19.97 9.64 6.40
C GLY A 427 21.00 9.95 5.32
N ALA A 428 20.57 10.15 4.08
CA ALA A 428 21.45 10.23 2.91
C ALA A 428 21.30 11.51 2.08
N MET A 429 20.15 12.18 2.15
CA MET A 429 19.77 13.26 1.24
C MET A 429 19.29 14.50 1.99
N ASP A 430 19.84 15.66 1.60
CA ASP A 430 19.33 16.95 2.07
C ASP A 430 17.90 17.17 1.54
N LEU A 431 17.05 17.75 2.36
CA LEU A 431 15.63 17.93 2.05
C LEU A 431 15.38 19.33 1.49
N LYS A 432 14.48 19.40 0.51
CA LYS A 432 13.98 20.65 -0.06
C LYS A 432 12.46 20.63 0.02
N PRO A 433 11.81 21.63 0.66
CA PRO A 433 10.36 21.67 0.80
C PRO A 433 9.62 21.50 -0.53
N GLY A 434 8.80 20.46 -0.64
CA GLY A 434 8.03 20.13 -1.84
C GLY A 434 8.80 19.41 -2.96
N SER A 435 10.01 18.92 -2.69
CA SER A 435 10.76 18.05 -3.60
C SER A 435 10.73 16.60 -3.12
N ALA A 436 10.44 15.68 -4.03
CA ALA A 436 10.62 14.24 -3.83
C ALA A 436 12.10 13.81 -3.85
N THR A 437 13.02 14.73 -4.17
CA THR A 437 14.48 14.53 -4.22
C THR A 437 14.96 13.58 -5.33
N LEU A 438 15.54 12.44 -4.98
CA LEU A 438 16.23 11.53 -5.90
C LEU A 438 15.47 10.21 -6.08
N PRO A 439 15.70 9.50 -7.20
CA PRO A 439 15.08 8.21 -7.43
C PRO A 439 15.55 7.14 -6.44
N PHE A 440 14.63 6.22 -6.14
CA PHE A 440 14.91 4.97 -5.45
C PHE A 440 15.71 4.01 -6.34
N PHE A 441 16.21 2.93 -5.74
CA PHE A 441 17.06 1.96 -6.45
C PHE A 441 16.36 1.35 -7.68
N GLY A 442 17.11 1.23 -8.77
CA GLY A 442 16.66 0.74 -10.08
C GLY A 442 15.80 1.71 -10.89
N VAL A 443 15.33 2.81 -10.29
CA VAL A 443 14.46 3.78 -10.95
C VAL A 443 15.30 4.76 -11.74
N GLN A 444 15.07 4.83 -13.05
CA GLN A 444 15.84 5.69 -13.97
C GLN A 444 14.91 6.75 -14.60
N PRO A 445 14.59 7.85 -13.88
CA PRO A 445 13.70 8.88 -14.39
C PRO A 445 14.38 9.72 -15.49
N ALA A 446 13.61 10.19 -16.45
CA ALA A 446 14.02 11.21 -17.41
C ALA A 446 12.87 12.18 -17.68
N LEU A 447 13.22 13.40 -18.10
CA LEU A 447 12.27 14.41 -18.53
C LEU A 447 12.32 14.52 -20.05
N VAL A 448 11.16 14.48 -20.69
CA VAL A 448 11.02 14.60 -22.15
C VAL A 448 10.09 15.75 -22.52
N ASN A 449 10.28 16.31 -23.72
CA ASN A 449 9.28 17.21 -24.31
C ASN A 449 8.11 16.41 -24.93
N ALA A 450 7.17 17.11 -25.58
CA ALA A 450 6.03 16.50 -26.25
C ALA A 450 6.44 15.46 -27.31
N ASP A 451 7.58 15.66 -27.97
CA ASP A 451 8.10 14.79 -29.03
C ASP A 451 8.89 13.57 -28.50
N GLY A 452 9.10 13.47 -27.18
CA GLY A 452 9.82 12.36 -26.55
C GLY A 452 11.35 12.55 -26.49
N GLU A 453 11.87 13.73 -26.81
CA GLU A 453 13.29 14.04 -26.69
C GLU A 453 13.68 14.27 -25.23
N ILE A 454 14.68 13.51 -24.75
CA ILE A 454 15.23 13.65 -23.39
C ILE A 454 15.86 15.04 -23.24
N LYS A 455 15.59 15.68 -22.10
CA LYS A 455 16.18 16.95 -21.68
C LYS A 455 17.19 16.73 -20.56
N ASP A 456 18.37 17.33 -20.71
CA ASP A 456 19.47 17.28 -19.73
C ASP A 456 19.53 18.55 -18.87
N GLY A 457 20.22 18.47 -17.73
CA GLY A 457 20.40 19.59 -16.80
C GLY A 457 19.10 20.07 -16.11
N PRO A 458 19.08 21.29 -15.56
CA PRO A 458 17.88 21.88 -14.98
C PRO A 458 16.83 22.11 -16.06
N THR A 459 15.65 21.50 -15.91
CA THR A 459 14.62 21.49 -16.94
C THR A 459 13.25 21.09 -16.40
N GLU A 460 12.22 21.22 -17.23
CA GLU A 460 10.86 20.75 -16.96
C GLU A 460 10.34 19.97 -18.16
N GLY A 461 9.47 18.98 -17.91
CA GLY A 461 8.91 18.15 -18.96
C GLY A 461 8.04 17.03 -18.42
N ASN A 462 7.66 16.12 -19.31
CA ASN A 462 6.92 14.92 -18.95
C ASN A 462 7.87 13.92 -18.30
N LEU A 463 7.45 13.36 -17.16
CA LEU A 463 8.23 12.35 -16.45
C LEU A 463 8.01 10.97 -17.07
N ILE A 464 9.11 10.36 -17.53
CA ILE A 464 9.16 8.96 -17.95
C ILE A 464 10.12 8.18 -17.06
N ILE A 465 9.89 6.88 -16.91
CA ILE A 465 10.82 5.94 -16.30
C ILE A 465 11.39 5.04 -17.40
N ARG A 466 12.71 5.08 -17.59
CA ARG A 466 13.40 4.47 -18.74
C ARG A 466 13.50 2.95 -18.69
N ASP A 467 13.23 2.35 -17.54
CA ASP A 467 13.39 0.92 -17.31
C ASP A 467 12.33 0.43 -16.31
N SER A 468 12.09 -0.88 -16.27
CA SER A 468 11.18 -1.51 -15.31
C SER A 468 11.83 -1.65 -13.94
N TRP A 469 10.97 -1.79 -12.92
CA TRP A 469 11.32 -2.11 -11.54
C TRP A 469 10.40 -3.24 -11.03
N PRO A 470 10.77 -3.98 -9.97
CA PRO A 470 10.02 -5.17 -9.56
C PRO A 470 8.53 -4.93 -9.28
N GLY A 471 8.22 -3.82 -8.61
CA GLY A 471 6.86 -3.48 -8.15
C GLY A 471 5.91 -2.93 -9.21
N GLN A 472 6.35 -2.79 -10.47
CA GLN A 472 5.51 -2.25 -11.54
C GLN A 472 4.30 -3.14 -11.82
N MET A 473 3.12 -2.56 -12.06
CA MET A 473 1.97 -3.36 -12.50
C MET A 473 2.28 -4.15 -13.78
N ARG A 474 1.61 -5.27 -13.98
CA ARG A 474 1.83 -6.12 -15.17
C ARG A 474 0.86 -5.86 -16.30
N THR A 475 -0.35 -5.41 -15.97
CA THR A 475 -1.40 -5.13 -16.95
C THR A 475 -2.54 -4.35 -16.33
N VAL A 476 -3.45 -3.89 -17.19
CA VAL A 476 -4.85 -3.65 -16.82
C VAL A 476 -5.61 -4.98 -16.98
N TYR A 477 -6.32 -5.39 -15.93
CA TYR A 477 -7.05 -6.65 -15.90
C TYR A 477 -8.08 -6.70 -17.03
N GLY A 478 -8.09 -7.80 -17.78
CA GLY A 478 -8.99 -7.99 -18.93
C GLY A 478 -8.70 -7.09 -20.15
N ASP A 479 -7.69 -6.21 -20.11
CA ASP A 479 -7.44 -5.21 -21.16
C ASP A 479 -5.95 -4.83 -21.27
N HIS A 480 -5.11 -5.78 -21.74
CA HIS A 480 -3.68 -5.55 -21.88
C HIS A 480 -3.34 -4.47 -22.93
N GLN A 481 -4.18 -4.30 -23.96
CA GLN A 481 -3.95 -3.25 -24.95
C GLN A 481 -4.09 -1.86 -24.34
N ARG A 482 -5.09 -1.64 -23.48
CA ARG A 482 -5.22 -0.37 -22.75
C ARG A 482 -4.01 -0.08 -21.86
N PHE A 483 -3.38 -1.11 -21.28
CA PHE A 483 -2.12 -0.94 -20.56
C PHE A 483 -1.01 -0.41 -21.47
N ILE A 484 -0.76 -1.06 -22.61
CA ILE A 484 0.24 -0.59 -23.58
C ILE A 484 -0.06 0.84 -24.06
N ASP A 485 -1.31 1.10 -24.42
CA ASP A 485 -1.75 2.37 -25.00
C ASP A 485 -1.64 3.52 -24.01
N THR A 486 -1.88 3.26 -22.72
CA THR A 486 -1.85 4.29 -21.68
C THR A 486 -0.43 4.64 -21.26
N TYR A 487 0.47 3.66 -21.13
CA TYR A 487 1.75 3.88 -20.45
C TYR A 487 2.98 3.75 -21.34
N PHE A 488 2.90 3.13 -22.52
CA PHE A 488 4.08 2.83 -23.32
C PHE A 488 4.00 3.35 -24.76
N ARG A 489 2.79 3.60 -25.28
CA ARG A 489 2.61 4.05 -26.66
C ARG A 489 3.07 5.50 -26.89
N THR A 490 2.85 6.40 -25.92
CA THR A 490 3.20 7.83 -26.07
C THR A 490 4.71 8.04 -26.19
N TYR A 491 5.49 7.33 -25.36
CA TYR A 491 6.96 7.40 -25.34
C TYR A 491 7.54 5.97 -25.40
N PRO A 492 7.61 5.36 -26.60
CA PRO A 492 8.06 3.98 -26.77
C PRO A 492 9.43 3.71 -26.13
N GLY A 493 9.58 2.53 -25.53
CA GLY A 493 10.79 2.16 -24.79
C GLY A 493 10.85 2.73 -23.36
N SER A 494 9.79 3.35 -22.85
CA SER A 494 9.72 3.87 -21.49
C SER A 494 8.32 3.80 -20.90
N TYR A 495 8.22 3.81 -19.57
CA TYR A 495 6.95 3.97 -18.86
C TYR A 495 6.63 5.46 -18.72
N PHE A 496 5.52 5.90 -19.31
CA PHE A 496 4.98 7.24 -19.13
C PHE A 496 4.12 7.32 -17.87
N THR A 497 4.52 8.22 -16.97
CA THR A 497 3.86 8.38 -15.67
C THR A 497 2.56 9.17 -15.75
N GLY A 498 2.38 10.01 -16.77
CA GLY A 498 1.29 10.99 -16.85
C GLY A 498 1.54 12.27 -16.05
N ASP A 499 2.65 12.38 -15.32
CA ASP A 499 2.99 13.54 -14.50
C ASP A 499 4.00 14.47 -15.21
N GLY A 500 3.80 15.78 -15.03
CA GLY A 500 4.80 16.80 -15.33
C GLY A 500 5.78 16.94 -14.16
N CYS A 501 7.06 17.11 -14.45
CA CYS A 501 8.11 17.20 -13.44
C CYS A 501 9.14 18.27 -13.81
N ARG A 502 9.76 18.84 -12.78
CA ARG A 502 10.89 19.77 -12.88
C ARG A 502 12.10 19.19 -12.16
N ARG A 503 13.25 19.18 -12.83
CA ARG A 503 14.56 18.92 -12.24
C ARG A 503 15.30 20.25 -12.08
N ASP A 504 15.82 20.51 -10.89
CA ASP A 504 16.63 21.69 -10.58
C ASP A 504 18.13 21.46 -10.90
N GLU A 505 18.99 22.37 -10.44
CA GLU A 505 20.43 22.42 -10.77
C GLU A 505 21.26 21.21 -10.32
#